data_AF-A0A3N5PM15-F1
#
_entry.id   AF-A0A3N5PM15-F1
#
_cell.length_a   1.000
_cell.length_b   1.000
_cell.length_c   1.000
_cell.angle_alpha   90.00
_cell.angle_beta   90.00
_cell.angle_gamma   90.00
#
_symmetry.space_group_name_H-M   'P 1'
#
loop_
_entity.id
_entity.type
_entity.pdbx_description
1 polymer ?
#
loop_
_entity_poly.entity_id
_entity_poly.type
_entity_poly.pdbx_seq_one_letter_code
_entity_poly.pdbx_strand_id
1 'polypeptide(L)'
;MKSILLFLILALKIFSQDLSVPDIDYQPKNLEEAIAQLDVVYPDSIKAQITEMDENEFLKNTHFTTGRFIRNEWLYDRFLGFNIGDSDLKEQLIEMGIPTNDDMSGLILRTYYRHLTKQELKVEQQIIEIQNYYINLNK
;
A
#
# COMPACT_ATOMS: atom_id res chain seq x y z
N MET A 1 27.90 -52.70 13.11
CA MET A 1 26.98 -51.75 13.77
C MET A 1 27.55 -50.35 13.51
N LYS A 2 27.32 -49.72 12.35
CA LYS A 2 26.19 -48.84 12.00
C LYS A 2 25.85 -47.80 13.08
N SER A 3 26.61 -46.71 13.10
CA SER A 3 26.16 -45.39 13.57
C SER A 3 26.60 -44.39 12.48
N ILE A 4 25.98 -44.42 11.30
CA ILE A 4 24.94 -43.48 10.86
C ILE A 4 25.28 -42.03 11.23
N LEU A 5 25.97 -41.40 10.27
CA LEU A 5 25.89 -39.98 9.95
C LEU A 5 24.40 -39.59 9.80
N LEU A 6 23.91 -38.65 10.60
CA LEU A 6 22.70 -37.90 10.25
C LEU A 6 22.98 -36.41 10.46
N PHE A 7 23.22 -35.75 9.33
CA PHE A 7 23.09 -34.30 9.18
C PHE A 7 21.78 -33.85 9.81
N LEU A 8 21.84 -32.93 10.79
CA LEU A 8 20.68 -32.19 11.25
C LEU A 8 20.34 -31.11 10.20
N ILE A 9 19.94 -31.56 9.00
CA ILE A 9 19.16 -30.73 8.08
C ILE A 9 17.73 -30.83 8.57
N LEU A 10 17.30 -29.83 9.34
CA LEU A 10 15.98 -29.27 9.10
C LEU A 10 16.02 -27.82 9.55
N ALA A 11 16.44 -26.96 8.61
CA ALA A 11 15.90 -25.62 8.55
C ALA A 11 14.37 -25.78 8.55
N LEU A 12 13.75 -25.64 9.72
CA LEU A 12 12.33 -25.40 9.82
C LEU A 12 12.09 -23.99 9.30
N LYS A 13 12.16 -23.87 7.96
CA LYS A 13 11.32 -22.95 7.21
C LYS A 13 9.87 -23.37 7.49
N ILE A 14 9.35 -22.91 8.61
CA ILE A 14 7.92 -22.78 8.80
C ILE A 14 7.69 -21.36 9.31
N PHE A 15 8.04 -20.39 8.47
CA PHE A 15 7.09 -19.30 8.25
C PHE A 15 5.91 -19.94 7.51
N SER A 16 5.06 -20.65 8.26
CA SER A 16 3.65 -20.69 7.89
C SER A 16 3.15 -19.30 8.26
N GLN A 17 3.42 -18.32 7.40
CA GLN A 17 2.42 -17.28 7.26
C GLN A 17 1.25 -18.03 6.69
N ASP A 18 0.30 -18.37 7.56
CA ASP A 18 -1.00 -18.80 7.13
C ASP A 18 -1.39 -17.81 6.04
N LEU A 19 -1.59 -18.31 4.82
CA LEU A 19 -2.30 -17.57 3.79
C LEU A 19 -3.72 -17.46 4.33
N SER A 20 -3.89 -16.53 5.28
CA SER A 20 -5.17 -16.09 5.77
C SER A 20 -5.99 -15.76 4.54
N VAL A 21 -7.23 -16.24 4.51
CA VAL A 21 -8.24 -15.71 3.60
C VAL A 21 -8.02 -14.21 3.48
N PRO A 22 -7.89 -13.64 2.26
CA PRO A 22 -7.60 -12.23 2.10
C PRO A 22 -8.65 -11.44 2.89
N ASP A 23 -8.22 -10.86 4.01
CA ASP A 23 -9.10 -10.10 4.86
C ASP A 23 -9.25 -8.72 4.23
N ILE A 24 -10.42 -8.48 3.62
CA ILE A 24 -10.71 -7.21 2.96
C ILE A 24 -10.66 -6.03 3.94
N ASP A 25 -10.86 -6.31 5.24
CA ASP A 25 -10.85 -5.33 6.32
C ASP A 25 -9.46 -5.15 6.95
N TYR A 26 -8.42 -5.84 6.44
CA TYR A 26 -7.06 -5.65 6.89
C TYR A 26 -6.59 -4.21 6.67
N GLN A 27 -6.14 -3.58 7.76
CA GLN A 27 -5.53 -2.26 7.73
C GLN A 27 -4.01 -2.40 7.51
N PRO A 28 -3.48 -1.90 6.38
CA PRO A 28 -2.05 -1.97 6.08
C PRO A 28 -1.25 -1.04 6.99
N LYS A 29 -0.02 -1.43 7.34
CA LYS A 29 0.88 -0.68 8.24
C LYS A 29 1.98 0.07 7.53
N ASN A 30 2.15 -0.18 6.23
CA ASN A 30 3.18 0.45 5.41
C ASN A 30 2.75 0.46 3.93
N LEU A 31 3.50 1.20 3.10
CA LEU A 31 3.21 1.35 1.67
C LEU A 31 3.19 0.00 0.93
N GLU A 32 4.08 -0.93 1.26
CA GLU A 32 4.14 -2.26 0.63
C GLU A 32 2.87 -3.07 0.95
N GLU A 33 2.47 -3.13 2.21
CA GLU A 33 1.23 -3.74 2.65
C GLU A 33 0.00 -3.05 2.04
N ALA A 34 0.01 -1.73 1.88
CA ALA A 34 -1.09 -1.00 1.27
C ALA A 34 -1.27 -1.35 -0.22
N ILE A 35 -0.17 -1.55 -0.95
CA ILE A 35 -0.21 -2.03 -2.34
C ILE A 35 -0.73 -3.46 -2.40
N ALA A 36 -0.24 -4.35 -1.53
CA ALA A 36 -0.69 -5.73 -1.45
C ALA A 36 -2.18 -5.83 -1.05
N GLN A 37 -2.65 -4.97 -0.17
CA GLN A 37 -4.05 -4.93 0.24
C GLN A 37 -4.95 -4.43 -0.89
N LEU A 38 -4.49 -3.53 -1.75
CA LEU A 38 -5.25 -3.13 -2.94
C LEU A 38 -5.43 -4.28 -3.94
N ASP A 39 -4.48 -5.23 -4.04
CA ASP A 39 -4.64 -6.45 -4.84
C ASP A 39 -5.77 -7.37 -4.31
N VAL A 40 -6.05 -7.29 -3.00
CA VAL A 40 -7.16 -7.99 -2.32
C VAL A 40 -8.47 -7.24 -2.50
N VAL A 41 -8.47 -5.93 -2.28
CA VAL A 41 -9.67 -5.07 -2.33
C VAL A 41 -10.24 -4.99 -3.75
N TYR A 42 -9.38 -4.90 -4.78
CA TYR A 42 -9.84 -4.90 -6.15
C TYR A 42 -10.02 -6.33 -6.67
N PRO A 43 -11.24 -6.76 -7.08
CA PRO A 43 -11.41 -8.04 -7.74
C PRO A 43 -10.78 -8.03 -9.13
N ASP A 44 -10.48 -9.22 -9.68
CA ASP A 44 -9.79 -9.37 -10.97
C ASP A 44 -10.47 -8.64 -12.13
N SER A 45 -11.81 -8.56 -12.12
CA SER A 45 -12.56 -7.81 -13.13
C SER A 45 -12.29 -6.31 -13.08
N ILE A 46 -12.05 -5.75 -11.89
CA ILE A 46 -11.71 -4.35 -11.71
C ILE A 46 -10.24 -4.11 -12.03
N LYS A 47 -9.34 -5.02 -11.62
CA LYS A 47 -7.93 -4.99 -12.05
C LYS A 47 -7.81 -4.94 -13.57
N ALA A 48 -8.57 -5.76 -14.28
CA ALA A 48 -8.60 -5.78 -15.74
C ALA A 48 -9.10 -4.45 -16.34
N GLN A 49 -10.03 -3.74 -15.69
CA GLN A 49 -10.44 -2.40 -16.15
C GLN A 49 -9.37 -1.36 -15.88
N ILE A 50 -8.69 -1.43 -14.73
CA ILE A 50 -7.61 -0.51 -14.37
C ILE A 50 -6.45 -0.62 -15.37
N THR A 51 -6.11 -1.82 -15.84
CA THR A 51 -5.03 -2.02 -16.82
C THR A 51 -5.31 -1.42 -18.19
N GLU A 52 -6.56 -1.11 -18.51
CA GLU A 52 -6.94 -0.43 -19.75
C GLU A 52 -6.93 1.12 -19.61
N MET A 53 -6.79 1.64 -18.39
CA MET A 53 -6.67 3.08 -18.12
C MET A 53 -5.21 3.53 -18.19
N ASP A 54 -4.98 4.80 -18.51
CA ASP A 54 -3.70 5.44 -18.22
C ASP A 54 -3.58 5.81 -16.71
N GLU A 55 -2.34 6.06 -16.24
CA GLU A 55 -2.06 6.38 -14.83
C GLU A 55 -2.89 7.57 -14.33
N ASN A 56 -3.06 8.61 -15.16
CA ASN A 56 -3.76 9.82 -14.77
C ASN A 56 -5.28 9.61 -14.72
N GLU A 57 -5.82 8.84 -15.66
CA GLU A 57 -7.22 8.42 -15.67
C GLU A 57 -7.55 7.60 -14.41
N PHE A 58 -6.72 6.60 -14.09
CA PHE A 58 -6.88 5.81 -12.88
C PHE A 58 -6.88 6.69 -11.62
N LEU A 59 -5.91 7.60 -11.49
CA LEU A 59 -5.81 8.49 -10.33
C LEU A 59 -7.02 9.41 -10.20
N LYS A 60 -7.48 10.02 -11.31
CA LYS A 60 -8.68 10.88 -11.31
C LYS A 60 -9.94 10.11 -10.91
N ASN A 61 -10.13 8.92 -11.47
CA ASN A 61 -11.30 8.09 -11.22
C ASN A 61 -11.35 7.53 -9.79
N THR A 62 -10.18 7.30 -9.18
CA THR A 62 -10.09 6.72 -7.83
C THR A 62 -9.92 7.74 -6.70
N HIS A 63 -9.54 8.99 -7.00
CA HIS A 63 -9.28 10.04 -6.00
C HIS A 63 -10.42 10.24 -4.98
N PHE A 64 -11.68 10.20 -5.46
CA PHE A 64 -12.87 10.34 -4.60
C PHE A 64 -13.52 9.02 -4.20
N THR A 65 -13.06 7.88 -4.69
CA THR A 65 -13.60 6.56 -4.29
C THR A 65 -12.59 5.90 -3.36
N THR A 66 -11.70 5.08 -3.89
CA THR A 66 -10.66 4.38 -3.13
C THR A 66 -9.74 5.35 -2.39
N GLY A 67 -9.42 6.51 -2.98
CA GLY A 67 -8.62 7.55 -2.33
C GLY A 67 -9.28 8.06 -1.04
N ARG A 68 -10.60 8.31 -1.05
CA ARG A 68 -11.33 8.68 0.18
C ARG A 68 -11.39 7.54 1.18
N PHE A 69 -11.56 6.31 0.71
CA PHE A 69 -11.54 5.12 1.58
C PHE A 69 -10.19 5.00 2.31
N ILE A 70 -9.07 5.06 1.59
CA ILE A 70 -7.72 5.01 2.19
C ILE A 70 -7.58 6.10 3.27
N ARG A 71 -7.97 7.34 2.94
CA ARG A 71 -7.86 8.49 3.86
C ARG A 71 -8.68 8.33 5.13
N ASN A 72 -9.81 7.66 5.05
CA ASN A 72 -10.70 7.49 6.19
C ASN A 72 -10.34 6.21 6.95
N GLU A 73 -10.15 5.08 6.28
CA GLU A 73 -10.08 3.78 6.94
C GLU A 73 -8.65 3.30 7.17
N TRP A 74 -7.68 3.69 6.34
CA TRP A 74 -6.31 3.18 6.47
C TRP A 74 -5.37 4.12 7.20
N LEU A 75 -5.57 5.44 7.08
CA LEU A 75 -4.69 6.43 7.66
C LEU A 75 -4.95 6.72 9.16
N TYR A 76 -5.92 6.06 9.77
CA TYR A 76 -6.32 6.31 11.16
C TYR A 76 -6.65 5.03 11.89
N ASP A 77 -6.26 4.96 13.16
CA ASP A 77 -6.75 3.93 14.07
C ASP A 77 -8.17 4.28 14.50
N ARG A 78 -9.06 3.29 14.43
CA ARG A 78 -10.48 3.48 14.72
C ARG A 78 -10.97 2.58 15.85
N PHE A 79 -11.75 3.15 16.75
CA PHE A 79 -12.49 2.41 17.76
C PHE A 79 -13.95 2.88 17.77
N LEU A 80 -14.88 1.94 17.51
CA LEU A 80 -16.32 2.23 17.40
C LEU A 80 -16.65 3.38 16.42
N GLY A 81 -15.88 3.48 15.31
CA GLY A 81 -16.04 4.52 14.30
C GLY A 81 -15.36 5.87 14.61
N PHE A 82 -14.83 6.04 15.82
CA PHE A 82 -14.06 7.24 16.20
C PHE A 82 -12.58 7.08 15.85
N ASN A 83 -11.98 8.14 15.32
CA ASN A 83 -10.53 8.25 15.15
C ASN A 83 -9.88 8.40 16.53
N ILE A 84 -9.00 7.47 16.88
CA ILE A 84 -8.25 7.47 18.16
C ILE A 84 -6.76 7.78 17.98
N GLY A 85 -6.28 7.93 16.75
CA GLY A 85 -4.87 8.15 16.46
C GLY A 85 -4.55 8.00 14.97
N ASP A 86 -3.34 8.39 14.63
CA ASP A 86 -2.78 8.09 13.31
C ASP A 86 -2.37 6.61 13.28
N SER A 87 -2.61 5.96 12.14
CA SER A 87 -2.19 4.56 11.93
C SER A 87 -0.68 4.44 11.67
N ASP A 88 -0.10 3.25 11.85
CA ASP A 88 1.27 2.91 11.45
C ASP A 88 1.59 3.35 10.00
N LEU A 89 0.66 3.14 9.05
CA LEU A 89 0.82 3.54 7.65
C LEU A 89 0.98 5.06 7.50
N LYS A 90 0.14 5.82 8.19
CA LYS A 90 0.19 7.28 8.16
C LYS A 90 1.48 7.81 8.76
N GLU A 91 1.91 7.26 9.90
CA GLU A 91 3.18 7.63 10.51
C GLU A 91 4.35 7.37 9.55
N GLN A 92 4.40 6.21 8.91
CA GLN A 92 5.41 5.90 7.90
C GLN A 92 5.40 6.92 6.73
N LEU A 93 4.23 7.28 6.21
CA LEU A 93 4.13 8.21 5.08
C LEU A 93 4.53 9.64 5.48
N ILE A 94 4.28 10.05 6.73
CA ILE A 94 4.79 11.31 7.28
C ILE A 94 6.31 11.28 7.36
N GLU A 95 6.91 10.18 7.84
CA GLU A 95 8.37 10.01 7.90
C GLU A 95 9.02 10.03 6.50
N MET A 96 8.31 9.56 5.49
CA MET A 96 8.70 9.67 4.06
C MET A 96 8.57 11.09 3.51
N GLY A 97 8.05 12.04 4.29
CA GLY A 97 7.92 13.45 3.91
C GLY A 97 6.70 13.75 3.05
N ILE A 98 5.62 12.96 3.17
CA ILE A 98 4.34 13.22 2.49
C ILE A 98 3.42 14.02 3.41
N PRO A 99 3.07 15.28 3.06
CA PRO A 99 2.53 16.21 4.05
C PRO A 99 1.02 16.12 4.26
N THR A 100 0.25 15.60 3.30
CA THR A 100 -1.22 15.60 3.38
C THR A 100 -1.81 14.22 3.14
N ASN A 101 -2.96 13.94 3.76
CA ASN A 101 -3.70 12.70 3.53
C ASN A 101 -4.06 12.51 2.04
N ASP A 102 -4.26 13.60 1.29
CA ASP A 102 -4.55 13.52 -0.14
C ASP A 102 -3.34 12.99 -0.91
N ASP A 103 -2.16 13.57 -0.67
CA ASP A 103 -0.90 13.10 -1.24
C ASP A 103 -0.58 11.66 -0.82
N MET A 104 -0.85 11.30 0.44
CA MET A 104 -0.65 9.93 0.96
C MET A 104 -1.46 8.91 0.16
N SER A 105 -2.77 9.17 0.01
CA SER A 105 -3.63 8.30 -0.79
C SER A 105 -3.26 8.31 -2.27
N GLY A 106 -2.81 9.46 -2.80
CA GLY A 106 -2.33 9.60 -4.17
C GLY A 106 -1.07 8.77 -4.44
N LEU A 107 -0.09 8.80 -3.51
CA LEU A 107 1.13 8.01 -3.57
C LEU A 107 0.81 6.50 -3.55
N ILE A 108 -0.06 6.06 -2.64
CA ILE A 108 -0.48 4.66 -2.56
C ILE A 108 -1.13 4.22 -3.87
N LEU A 109 -2.12 4.98 -4.37
CA LEU A 109 -2.83 4.64 -5.61
C LEU A 109 -1.91 4.64 -6.82
N ARG A 110 -1.05 5.66 -6.98
CA ARG A 110 -0.11 5.74 -8.11
C ARG A 110 0.88 4.59 -8.09
N THR A 111 1.38 4.23 -6.90
CA THR A 111 2.30 3.10 -6.74
C THR A 111 1.60 1.77 -7.01
N TYR A 112 0.36 1.59 -6.56
CA TYR A 112 -0.44 0.42 -6.89
C TYR A 112 -0.72 0.28 -8.39
N TYR A 113 -1.07 1.37 -9.09
CA TYR A 113 -1.26 1.34 -10.54
C TYR A 113 0.00 0.84 -11.27
N ARG A 114 1.17 1.33 -10.87
CA ARG A 114 2.46 0.91 -11.44
C ARG A 114 2.78 -0.55 -11.13
N HIS A 115 2.50 -1.00 -9.90
CA HIS A 115 2.60 -2.41 -9.52
C HIS A 115 1.73 -3.30 -10.41
N LEU A 116 0.43 -2.97 -10.52
CA LEU A 116 -0.54 -3.73 -11.30
C LEU A 116 -0.18 -3.79 -12.79
N THR A 117 0.32 -2.68 -13.34
CA THR A 117 0.72 -2.56 -14.75
C THR A 117 2.19 -2.93 -15.02
N LYS A 118 2.90 -3.44 -14.01
CA LYS A 118 4.30 -3.88 -14.09
C LYS A 118 5.27 -2.79 -14.55
N GLN A 119 4.99 -1.55 -14.18
CA GLN A 119 5.87 -0.41 -14.37
C GLN A 119 6.86 -0.30 -13.21
N GLU A 120 7.98 0.37 -13.45
CA GLU A 120 8.90 0.75 -12.37
C GLU A 120 8.19 1.69 -11.39
N LEU A 121 8.15 1.32 -10.10
CA LEU A 121 7.38 2.06 -9.09
C LEU A 121 7.85 3.51 -8.95
N LYS A 122 9.18 3.75 -8.95
CA LYS A 122 9.82 5.06 -8.76
C LYS A 122 9.28 5.84 -7.55
N VAL A 123 9.06 5.17 -6.42
CA VAL A 123 8.46 5.76 -5.20
C VAL A 123 9.19 7.03 -4.76
N GLU A 124 10.53 7.01 -4.71
CA GLU A 124 11.34 8.19 -4.37
C GLU A 124 11.07 9.38 -5.29
N GLN A 125 10.98 9.14 -6.59
CA GLN A 125 10.68 10.19 -7.56
C GLN A 125 9.26 10.75 -7.37
N GLN A 126 8.28 9.90 -7.05
CA GLN A 126 6.92 10.35 -6.73
C GLN A 126 6.89 11.26 -5.49
N ILE A 127 7.65 10.90 -4.45
CA ILE A 127 7.82 11.71 -3.23
C ILE A 127 8.46 13.07 -3.56
N ILE A 128 9.53 13.07 -4.36
CA ILE A 128 10.22 14.30 -4.80
C ILE A 128 9.26 15.22 -5.57
N GLU A 129 8.41 14.67 -6.44
CA GLU A 129 7.39 15.44 -7.17
C GLU A 129 6.39 16.12 -6.23
N ILE A 130 5.91 15.40 -5.22
CA ILE A 130 5.00 15.94 -4.18
C ILE A 130 5.71 17.07 -3.40
N GLN A 131 6.94 16.83 -2.93
CA GLN A 131 7.70 17.84 -2.17
C GLN A 131 7.98 19.10 -3.00
N ASN A 132 8.36 18.93 -4.27
CA ASN A 132 8.62 20.06 -5.17
C ASN A 132 7.38 20.92 -5.43
N TYR A 133 6.18 20.32 -5.48
CA TYR A 133 4.94 21.07 -5.58
C TYR A 133 4.80 22.07 -4.42
N TYR A 134 4.98 21.61 -3.17
CA TYR A 134 4.90 22.48 -1.99
C TYR A 134 6.05 23.48 -1.88
N ILE A 135 7.28 23.11 -2.28
CA ILE A 135 8.41 24.05 -2.33
C ILE A 135 8.11 25.20 -3.30
N ASN A 136 7.52 24.91 -4.45
CA ASN A 136 7.25 25.92 -5.47
C ASN A 136 5.99 26.75 -5.20
N LEU A 137 5.01 26.22 -4.45
CA LEU A 137 3.85 27.00 -3.98
C LEU A 137 4.23 28.11 -2.99
N ASN A 138 5.32 27.91 -2.24
CA ASN A 138 5.77 28.84 -1.20
C ASN A 138 6.86 29.82 -1.68
N LYS A 139 7.12 29.90 -2.99
CA LYS A 139 8.02 30.87 -3.63
C LYS A 139 7.21 32.00 -4.25
#